data_AF-A0A4R6FZ71-F1
#
_entry.id   AF-A0A4R6FZ71-F1
#
_cell.length_a   1.000
_cell.length_b   1.000
_cell.length_c   1.000
_cell.angle_alpha   90.00
_cell.angle_beta   90.00
_cell.angle_gamma   90.00
#
_symmetry.space_group_name_H-M   'P 1'
#
loop_
_entity.id
_entity.type
_entity.pdbx_description
1 polymer ?
#
loop_
_entity_poly.entity_id
_entity_poly.type
_entity_poly.pdbx_seq_one_letter_code
_entity_poly.pdbx_strand_id
1 'polypeptide(L)'
;MKNKRNIFGAAAVVVGFCTIGSAEAVAQTPCNPSSMALMVQHFQSGSAYLPAFAWPVRQLILQQTGGTTYYPQLAALGPLQNVSVIGAQQLPNGIVCGFATQFANVNLFWQVAYGADGLIYGLNYTPAPAPSVPRSGSPAPVPSAGPTGGTTPSLPTPGTSPVPQGQEEGCDLYPNLC
;
A
#
# COMPACT_ATOMS: atom_id res chain seq x y z
N MET A 1 4.20 -75.69 26.41
CA MET A 1 4.91 -76.65 25.54
C MET A 1 5.04 -76.08 24.13
N LYS A 2 6.26 -76.06 23.59
CA LYS A 2 6.68 -76.11 22.16
C LYS A 2 6.16 -75.09 21.11
N ASN A 3 7.04 -74.12 20.84
CA ASN A 3 7.63 -73.72 19.54
C ASN A 3 6.83 -73.90 18.23
N LYS A 4 6.69 -72.79 17.48
CA LYS A 4 7.13 -72.74 16.07
C LYS A 4 7.41 -71.30 15.62
N ARG A 5 8.69 -71.01 15.36
CA ARG A 5 9.14 -69.87 14.54
C ARG A 5 8.80 -70.20 13.09
N ASN A 6 8.28 -69.22 12.34
CA ASN A 6 8.39 -69.21 10.88
C ASN A 6 8.76 -67.81 10.42
N ILE A 7 9.88 -67.75 9.71
CA ILE A 7 10.50 -66.59 9.08
C ILE A 7 10.04 -66.56 7.63
N PHE A 8 9.39 -65.46 7.23
CA PHE A 8 9.26 -64.95 5.86
C PHE A 8 9.15 -63.42 6.07
N GLY A 9 10.03 -62.53 5.61
CA GLY A 9 10.82 -62.54 4.39
C GLY A 9 10.00 -61.96 3.25
N ALA A 10 9.74 -60.65 3.23
CA ALA A 10 9.42 -59.91 2.00
C ALA A 10 9.40 -58.38 2.20
N ALA A 11 10.29 -57.73 1.46
CA ALA A 11 10.16 -56.40 0.83
C ALA A 11 9.75 -55.19 1.70
N ALA A 12 10.77 -54.44 2.11
CA ALA A 12 10.63 -53.01 2.36
C ALA A 12 10.23 -52.32 1.04
N VAL A 13 8.94 -51.98 0.89
CA VAL A 13 8.53 -50.94 -0.05
C VAL A 13 8.96 -49.62 0.58
N VAL A 14 10.16 -49.16 0.21
CA VAL A 14 10.52 -47.75 0.38
C VAL A 14 9.61 -46.98 -0.57
N VAL A 15 8.44 -46.57 -0.06
CA VAL A 15 7.71 -45.46 -0.66
C VAL A 15 8.64 -44.27 -0.47
N GLY A 16 9.41 -43.98 -1.51
CA GLY A 16 10.12 -42.74 -1.62
C GLY A 16 9.10 -41.64 -1.47
N PHE A 17 9.00 -41.08 -0.28
CA PHE A 17 8.54 -39.71 -0.12
C PHE A 17 9.54 -38.88 -0.91
N CYS A 18 9.21 -38.62 -2.19
CA CYS A 18 9.54 -37.35 -2.78
C CYS A 18 8.90 -36.32 -1.84
N THR A 19 9.66 -35.87 -0.84
CA THR A 19 9.52 -34.51 -0.36
C THR A 19 9.83 -33.65 -1.58
N ILE A 20 8.80 -33.46 -2.42
CA ILE A 20 8.71 -32.30 -3.28
C ILE A 20 8.94 -31.18 -2.28
N GLY A 21 10.13 -30.60 -2.31
CA GLY A 21 10.43 -29.42 -1.54
C GLY A 21 9.32 -28.46 -1.88
N SER A 22 8.40 -28.29 -0.94
CA SER A 22 7.48 -27.18 -1.00
C SER A 22 8.42 -26.00 -1.07
N ALA A 23 8.53 -25.40 -2.26
CA ALA A 23 8.79 -23.99 -2.31
C ALA A 23 7.62 -23.42 -1.52
N GLU A 24 7.82 -23.30 -0.21
CA GLU A 24 7.09 -22.36 0.60
C GLU A 24 7.44 -21.05 -0.07
N ALA A 25 6.64 -20.68 -1.07
CA ALA A 25 6.40 -19.30 -1.34
C ALA A 25 6.10 -18.73 0.03
N VAL A 26 7.10 -18.07 0.61
CA VAL A 26 6.94 -17.35 1.85
C VAL A 26 5.87 -16.35 1.48
N ALA A 27 4.62 -16.69 1.76
CA ALA A 27 3.49 -15.86 1.45
C ALA A 27 3.75 -14.62 2.28
N GLN A 28 4.34 -13.60 1.64
CA GLN A 28 4.58 -12.32 2.28
C GLN A 28 3.22 -11.91 2.77
N THR A 29 3.06 -11.94 4.09
CA THR A 29 1.79 -11.60 4.70
C THR A 29 1.49 -10.20 4.21
N PRO A 30 0.43 -10.01 3.42
CA PRO A 30 0.14 -8.69 2.91
C PRO A 30 -0.08 -7.76 4.10
N CYS A 31 0.25 -6.50 3.93
CA CYS A 31 0.19 -5.50 5.00
C CYS A 31 1.27 -5.67 6.09
N ASN A 32 2.45 -6.21 5.77
CA ASN A 32 3.57 -6.28 6.71
C ASN A 32 4.42 -4.97 6.70
N PRO A 33 4.59 -4.28 7.86
CA PRO A 33 5.35 -3.03 7.92
C PRO A 33 6.83 -3.20 7.56
N SER A 34 7.44 -4.35 7.85
CA SER A 34 8.83 -4.65 7.48
C SER A 34 9.00 -4.77 5.96
N SER A 35 8.04 -5.41 5.27
CA SER A 35 8.05 -5.50 3.80
C SER A 35 7.90 -4.12 3.17
N MET A 36 7.06 -3.26 3.74
CA MET A 36 6.92 -1.88 3.32
C MET A 36 8.21 -1.07 3.53
N ALA A 37 8.86 -1.23 4.70
CA ALA A 37 10.13 -0.56 4.98
C ALA A 37 11.21 -0.90 3.96
N LEU A 38 11.36 -2.20 3.64
CA LEU A 38 12.30 -2.67 2.61
C LEU A 38 11.95 -2.10 1.23
N MET A 39 10.67 -2.08 0.86
CA MET A 39 10.24 -1.51 -0.43
C MET A 39 10.63 -0.03 -0.55
N VAL A 40 10.39 0.78 0.48
CA VAL A 40 10.80 2.20 0.50
C VAL A 40 12.31 2.32 0.38
N GLN A 41 13.08 1.56 1.16
CA GLN A 41 14.54 1.59 1.11
C GLN A 41 15.09 1.20 -0.27
N HIS A 42 14.47 0.22 -0.93
CA HIS A 42 14.85 -0.18 -2.28
C HIS A 42 14.57 0.93 -3.30
N PHE A 43 13.43 1.62 -3.21
CA PHE A 43 13.14 2.79 -4.05
C PHE A 43 14.08 3.98 -3.77
N GLN A 44 14.52 4.16 -2.53
CA GLN A 44 15.51 5.18 -2.17
C GLN A 44 16.92 4.86 -2.66
N SER A 45 17.23 3.60 -2.95
CA SER A 45 18.58 3.16 -3.38
C SER A 45 18.65 2.78 -4.85
N GLY A 46 17.51 2.71 -5.55
CA GLY A 46 17.44 2.24 -6.93
C GLY A 46 17.61 0.73 -7.06
N SER A 47 17.28 -0.03 -6.00
CA SER A 47 17.38 -1.49 -5.97
C SER A 47 16.03 -2.19 -5.84
N ALA A 48 14.97 -1.60 -6.41
CA ALA A 48 13.61 -2.17 -6.31
C ALA A 48 13.55 -3.59 -6.86
N TYR A 49 13.01 -4.52 -6.05
CA TYR A 49 12.77 -5.89 -6.48
C TYR A 49 11.54 -5.93 -7.41
N LEU A 50 11.77 -5.65 -8.69
CA LEU A 50 10.73 -5.63 -9.72
C LEU A 50 9.87 -6.90 -9.77
N PRO A 51 10.39 -8.13 -9.50
CA PRO A 51 9.56 -9.32 -9.51
C PRO A 51 8.40 -9.34 -8.51
N ALA A 52 8.41 -8.50 -7.45
CA ALA A 52 7.28 -8.37 -6.53
C ALA A 52 6.08 -7.59 -7.12
N PHE A 53 6.26 -6.87 -8.22
CA PHE A 53 5.20 -6.06 -8.84
C PHE A 53 4.53 -6.82 -9.98
N ALA A 54 3.25 -6.57 -10.24
CA ALA A 54 2.60 -7.03 -11.46
C ALA A 54 3.22 -6.35 -12.69
N TRP A 55 3.16 -7.01 -13.86
CA TRP A 55 3.81 -6.51 -15.08
C TRP A 55 3.46 -5.05 -15.41
N PRO A 56 2.19 -4.61 -15.35
CA PRO A 56 1.84 -3.21 -15.65
C PRO A 56 2.51 -2.22 -14.69
N VAL A 57 2.58 -2.55 -13.40
CA VAL A 57 3.20 -1.69 -12.38
C VAL A 57 4.71 -1.62 -12.58
N ARG A 58 5.36 -2.73 -12.96
CA ARG A 58 6.80 -2.71 -13.30
C ARG A 58 7.09 -1.72 -14.42
N GLN A 59 6.30 -1.72 -15.49
CA GLN A 59 6.49 -0.81 -16.61
C GLN A 59 6.35 0.65 -16.17
N LEU A 60 5.35 0.95 -15.33
CA LEU A 60 5.17 2.29 -14.78
C LEU A 60 6.37 2.73 -13.92
N ILE A 61 6.87 1.86 -13.04
CA ILE A 61 8.06 2.16 -12.23
C ILE A 61 9.26 2.45 -13.13
N LEU A 62 9.52 1.60 -14.12
CA LEU A 62 10.62 1.77 -15.05
C LEU A 62 10.48 3.07 -15.85
N GLN A 63 9.27 3.40 -16.33
CA GLN A 63 9.00 4.63 -17.06
C GLN A 63 9.23 5.87 -16.19
N GLN A 64 8.73 5.87 -14.95
CA GLN A 64 8.87 6.99 -14.01
C GLN A 64 10.31 7.24 -13.57
N THR A 65 11.13 6.18 -13.51
CA THR A 65 12.49 6.25 -12.98
C THR A 65 13.58 6.20 -14.06
N GLY A 66 13.19 6.22 -15.34
CA GLY A 66 14.13 6.04 -16.45
C GLY A 66 14.86 4.69 -16.41
N GLY A 67 14.21 3.65 -15.87
CA GLY A 67 14.73 2.30 -15.74
C GLY A 67 15.56 2.03 -14.48
N THR A 68 15.85 3.06 -13.68
CA THR A 68 16.75 2.94 -12.51
C THR A 68 16.07 2.42 -11.26
N THR A 69 14.73 2.47 -11.19
CA THR A 69 13.92 2.24 -9.99
C THR A 69 14.24 3.17 -8.81
N TYR A 70 15.09 4.17 -9.04
CA TYR A 70 15.49 5.16 -8.06
C TYR A 70 14.50 6.33 -8.07
N TYR A 71 13.93 6.62 -6.89
CA TYR A 71 13.00 7.72 -6.71
C TYR A 71 13.71 8.85 -5.92
N PRO A 72 14.26 9.87 -6.60
CA PRO A 72 15.04 10.92 -5.96
C PRO A 72 14.25 11.68 -4.89
N GLN A 73 12.95 11.88 -5.10
CA GLN A 73 12.07 12.52 -4.13
C GLN A 73 11.91 11.72 -2.84
N LEU A 74 12.01 10.38 -2.89
CA LEU A 74 11.99 9.55 -1.69
C LEU A 74 13.36 9.54 -1.02
N ALA A 75 14.44 9.51 -1.80
CA ALA A 75 15.81 9.57 -1.28
C ALA A 75 16.07 10.90 -0.55
N ALA A 76 15.52 12.01 -1.04
CA ALA A 76 15.63 13.33 -0.44
C ALA A 76 14.98 13.44 0.96
N LEU A 77 14.07 12.53 1.33
CA LEU A 77 13.44 12.50 2.65
C LEU A 77 14.39 11.97 3.74
N GLY A 78 15.52 11.39 3.36
CA GLY A 78 16.48 10.77 4.27
C GLY A 78 16.03 9.39 4.75
N PRO A 79 16.65 8.87 5.82
CA PRO A 79 16.38 7.52 6.30
C PRO A 79 14.96 7.39 6.88
N LEU A 80 14.32 6.29 6.53
CA LEU A 80 13.04 5.87 7.11
C LEU A 80 13.21 5.57 8.60
N GLN A 81 12.39 6.19 9.44
CA GLN A 81 12.44 6.06 10.91
C GLN A 81 11.46 5.01 11.42
N ASN A 82 10.24 4.99 10.86
CA ASN A 82 9.19 4.08 11.32
C ASN A 82 8.21 3.75 10.20
N VAL A 83 7.57 2.58 10.30
CA VAL A 83 6.48 2.16 9.45
C VAL A 83 5.38 1.57 10.29
N SER A 84 4.14 2.01 10.08
CA SER A 84 2.96 1.46 10.72
C SER A 84 1.90 1.14 9.69
N VAL A 85 1.08 0.13 9.99
CA VAL A 85 -0.10 -0.20 9.19
C VAL A 85 -1.25 0.65 9.72
N ILE A 86 -1.88 1.43 8.87
CA ILE A 86 -2.99 2.32 9.23
C ILE A 86 -4.36 1.76 8.81
N GLY A 87 -4.37 0.73 7.97
CA GLY A 87 -5.60 0.04 7.59
C GLY A 87 -5.34 -1.08 6.60
N ALA A 88 -6.34 -1.94 6.45
CA ALA A 88 -6.36 -2.98 5.44
C ALA A 88 -7.81 -3.17 4.97
N GLN A 89 -8.00 -3.31 3.66
CA GLN A 89 -9.30 -3.55 3.05
C GLN A 89 -9.23 -4.77 2.15
N GLN A 90 -9.99 -5.81 2.50
CA GLN A 90 -10.12 -7.00 1.67
C GLN A 90 -10.94 -6.67 0.41
N LEU A 91 -10.47 -7.16 -0.73
CA LEU A 91 -11.16 -7.12 -2.02
C LEU A 91 -11.42 -8.55 -2.50
N PRO A 92 -12.36 -8.77 -3.43
CA PRO A 92 -12.63 -10.11 -3.96
C PRO A 92 -11.40 -10.83 -4.52
N ASN A 93 -10.45 -10.08 -5.09
CA ASN A 93 -9.26 -10.63 -5.75
C ASN A 93 -7.93 -10.20 -5.10
N GLY A 94 -7.95 -9.76 -3.84
CA GLY A 94 -6.76 -9.24 -3.19
C GLY A 94 -7.02 -8.43 -1.94
N ILE A 95 -6.05 -7.62 -1.53
CA ILE A 95 -6.13 -6.77 -0.35
C ILE A 95 -5.41 -5.44 -0.61
N VAL A 96 -5.98 -4.34 -0.13
CA VAL A 96 -5.33 -3.03 -0.12
C VAL A 96 -4.85 -2.73 1.28
N CYS A 97 -3.57 -2.44 1.42
CA CYS A 97 -2.92 -2.11 2.67
C CYS A 97 -2.61 -0.61 2.71
N GLY A 98 -3.02 0.06 3.78
CA GLY A 98 -2.62 1.41 4.10
C GLY A 98 -1.41 1.38 5.04
N PHE A 99 -0.34 2.09 4.70
CA PHE A 99 0.82 2.27 5.57
C PHE A 99 1.10 3.74 5.83
N ALA A 100 1.58 4.06 7.02
CA ALA A 100 2.19 5.34 7.32
C ALA A 100 3.69 5.14 7.53
N THR A 101 4.50 5.84 6.74
CA THR A 101 5.96 5.84 6.85
C THR A 101 6.42 7.19 7.40
N GLN A 102 7.27 7.16 8.42
CA GLN A 102 7.80 8.34 9.07
C GLN A 102 9.25 8.58 8.65
N PHE A 103 9.54 9.79 8.18
CA PHE A 103 10.87 10.31 7.95
C PHE A 103 11.14 11.44 8.94
N ALA A 104 12.35 12.00 8.95
CA ALA A 104 12.73 13.05 9.89
C ALA A 104 11.81 14.28 9.83
N ASN A 105 11.38 14.68 8.62
CA ASN A 105 10.67 15.94 8.39
C ASN A 105 9.27 15.78 7.78
N VAL A 106 8.87 14.55 7.44
CA VAL A 106 7.60 14.30 6.75
C VAL A 106 7.10 12.88 7.02
N ASN A 107 5.79 12.73 7.02
CA ASN A 107 5.13 11.43 6.99
C ASN A 107 4.50 11.22 5.62
N LEU A 108 4.57 10.01 5.09
CA LEU A 108 3.87 9.62 3.86
C LEU A 108 2.83 8.55 4.19
N PHE A 109 1.68 8.64 3.54
CA PHE A 109 0.67 7.60 3.51
C PHE A 109 0.75 6.85 2.21
N TRP A 110 0.87 5.53 2.32
CA TRP A 110 0.98 4.60 1.21
C TRP A 110 -0.27 3.75 1.11
N GLN A 111 -0.68 3.50 -0.12
CA GLN A 111 -1.68 2.49 -0.45
C GLN A 111 -1.02 1.46 -1.36
N VAL A 112 -1.05 0.20 -0.95
CA VAL A 112 -0.47 -0.92 -1.69
C VAL A 112 -1.54 -1.96 -1.93
N ALA A 113 -1.84 -2.23 -3.20
CA ALA A 113 -2.80 -3.25 -3.60
C ALA A 113 -2.05 -4.54 -3.94
N TYR A 114 -2.31 -5.59 -3.18
CA TYR A 114 -1.79 -6.94 -3.40
C TYR A 114 -2.88 -7.80 -4.05
N GLY A 115 -2.53 -8.52 -5.11
CA GLY A 115 -3.38 -9.55 -5.70
C GLY A 115 -3.39 -10.83 -4.86
N ALA A 116 -4.37 -11.71 -5.12
CA ALA A 116 -4.41 -13.04 -4.50
C ALA A 116 -3.21 -13.94 -4.86
N ASP A 117 -2.49 -13.60 -5.93
CA ASP A 117 -1.24 -14.21 -6.37
C ASP A 117 0.00 -13.67 -5.62
N GLY A 118 -0.19 -12.69 -4.73
CA GLY A 118 0.88 -12.07 -3.94
C GLY A 118 1.63 -10.94 -4.63
N LEU A 119 1.28 -10.59 -5.88
CA LEU A 119 1.93 -9.49 -6.61
C LEU A 119 1.34 -8.13 -6.26
N ILE A 120 2.15 -7.07 -6.36
CA ILE A 120 1.69 -5.70 -6.18
C ILE A 120 1.09 -5.17 -7.49
N TYR A 121 -0.22 -4.94 -7.50
CA TYR A 121 -1.00 -4.41 -8.63
C TYR A 121 -1.23 -2.90 -8.57
N GLY A 122 -0.96 -2.28 -7.42
CA GLY A 122 -1.09 -0.85 -7.25
C GLY A 122 -0.20 -0.36 -6.13
N LEU A 123 0.44 0.78 -6.34
CA LEU A 123 1.27 1.46 -5.36
C LEU A 123 1.07 2.96 -5.53
N ASN A 124 0.68 3.63 -4.46
CA ASN A 124 0.59 5.08 -4.43
C ASN A 124 1.05 5.60 -3.07
N TYR A 125 1.61 6.81 -3.05
CA TYR A 125 1.85 7.53 -1.81
C TYR A 125 1.52 8.99 -1.91
N THR A 126 1.14 9.58 -0.78
CA THR A 126 0.87 10.99 -0.62
C THR A 126 1.48 11.49 0.69
N PRO A 127 1.85 12.78 0.80
CA PRO A 127 2.16 13.37 2.08
C PRO A 127 1.00 13.17 3.04
N ALA A 128 1.29 12.68 4.25
CA ALA A 128 0.30 12.65 5.30
C ALA A 128 -0.11 14.09 5.64
N PRO A 129 -1.40 14.38 5.87
CA PRO A 129 -1.81 15.66 6.44
C PRO A 129 -1.00 15.90 7.71
N ALA A 130 -0.46 17.11 7.87
CA ALA A 130 0.20 17.47 9.11
C ALA A 130 -0.76 17.14 10.28
N PRO A 131 -0.29 16.48 11.34
CA PRO A 131 -1.14 16.27 12.51
C PRO A 131 -1.60 17.65 12.97
N SER A 132 -2.92 17.87 12.98
CA SER A 132 -3.51 19.02 13.65
C SER A 132 -3.26 18.84 15.14
N VAL A 133 -2.12 19.33 15.61
CA VAL A 133 -1.84 19.42 17.03
C VAL A 133 -2.91 20.37 17.59
N PRO A 134 -3.81 19.95 18.50
CA PRO A 134 -4.61 20.92 19.22
C PRO A 134 -3.63 21.73 20.05
N ARG A 135 -3.32 22.95 19.58
CA ARG A 135 -2.55 23.91 20.35
C ARG A 135 -3.43 24.31 21.54
N SER A 136 -3.27 23.58 22.64
CA SER A 136 -3.75 23.99 23.96
C SER A 136 -3.18 25.39 24.22
N GLY A 137 -4.08 26.38 24.33
CA GLY A 137 -3.72 27.77 24.58
C GLY A 137 -4.38 28.77 23.64
N SER A 138 -5.71 28.89 23.69
CA SER A 138 -6.38 30.19 23.53
C SER A 138 -7.79 30.11 24.14
N PRO A 139 -8.32 31.17 24.77
CA PRO A 139 -9.47 31.10 25.66
C PRO A 139 -10.77 30.72 24.92
N ALA A 140 -11.60 29.93 25.59
CA ALA A 140 -12.94 29.59 25.13
C ALA A 140 -13.78 30.86 24.87
N PRO A 141 -14.40 31.02 23.69
CA PRO A 141 -15.49 31.95 23.52
C PRO A 141 -16.72 31.44 24.27
N VAL A 142 -17.25 32.34 25.09
CA VAL A 142 -18.48 32.24 25.88
C VAL A 142 -19.68 31.84 24.99
N PRO A 143 -20.65 31.04 25.47
CA PRO A 143 -21.77 30.59 24.66
C PRO A 143 -22.78 31.72 24.45
N SER A 144 -23.14 32.00 23.19
CA SER A 144 -24.35 32.77 22.87
C SER A 144 -25.52 31.81 22.65
N ALA A 145 -26.56 31.98 23.45
CA ALA A 145 -27.84 31.28 23.39
C ALA A 145 -28.52 31.46 22.02
N GLY A 146 -29.27 30.44 21.61
CA GLY A 146 -30.04 30.39 20.35
C GLY A 146 -31.25 31.33 20.31
N PRO A 147 -32.05 31.23 19.23
CA PRO A 147 -33.24 30.40 19.40
C PRO A 147 -33.45 29.35 18.29
N THR A 148 -34.31 28.42 18.68
CA THR A 148 -34.58 27.06 18.23
C THR A 148 -35.49 26.95 16.98
N GLY A 149 -35.26 25.89 16.19
CA GLY A 149 -36.29 25.13 15.44
C GLY A 149 -36.30 25.35 13.92
N GLY A 150 -36.30 24.36 13.03
CA GLY A 150 -36.29 22.90 13.15
C GLY A 150 -36.30 22.23 11.74
N THR A 151 -35.86 20.96 11.72
CA THR A 151 -36.24 19.85 10.80
C THR A 151 -35.84 19.81 9.30
N THR A 152 -34.85 18.93 9.04
CA THR A 152 -34.72 17.93 7.93
C THR A 152 -34.20 18.37 6.52
N PRO A 153 -33.72 17.43 5.66
CA PRO A 153 -32.34 17.34 5.17
C PRO A 153 -32.19 17.74 3.69
N SER A 154 -31.01 18.19 3.24
CA SER A 154 -30.75 18.34 1.80
C SER A 154 -29.29 18.13 1.42
N LEU A 155 -29.13 17.22 0.47
CA LEU A 155 -27.97 16.89 -0.35
C LEU A 155 -27.36 18.17 -0.98
N PRO A 156 -26.05 18.43 -0.94
CA PRO A 156 -25.50 19.55 -1.68
C PRO A 156 -25.25 19.18 -3.16
N THR A 157 -26.06 19.77 -4.03
CA THR A 157 -25.83 19.97 -5.46
C THR A 157 -24.67 20.98 -5.66
N PRO A 158 -23.93 20.94 -6.80
CA PRO A 158 -22.67 21.69 -6.99
C PRO A 158 -22.88 23.15 -7.41
N GLY A 159 -22.01 24.06 -6.94
CA GLY A 159 -21.82 25.42 -7.43
C GLY A 159 -20.71 26.13 -6.62
N THR A 160 -19.51 26.34 -7.17
CA THR A 160 -19.00 27.46 -8.02
C THR A 160 -18.22 28.53 -7.24
N SER A 161 -16.90 28.55 -7.45
CA SER A 161 -16.00 29.72 -7.44
C SER A 161 -14.55 29.29 -7.73
N PRO A 162 -13.64 30.18 -8.18
CA PRO A 162 -13.66 31.00 -9.40
C PRO A 162 -12.50 30.59 -10.35
N VAL A 163 -12.66 30.89 -11.65
CA VAL A 163 -11.72 30.57 -12.74
C VAL A 163 -10.41 31.37 -12.62
N PRO A 164 -9.23 30.71 -12.56
CA PRO A 164 -7.94 31.35 -12.83
C PRO A 164 -7.67 31.35 -14.34
N GLN A 165 -7.25 32.50 -14.87
CA GLN A 165 -6.86 32.70 -16.27
C GLN A 165 -5.71 31.74 -16.66
N GLY A 166 -5.90 30.99 -17.75
CA GLY A 166 -4.89 30.09 -18.33
C GLY A 166 -5.41 28.80 -18.97
N GLN A 167 -6.70 28.66 -19.30
CA GLN A 167 -7.31 27.41 -19.79
C GLN A 167 -7.51 27.33 -21.31
N GLU A 168 -6.74 28.04 -22.13
CA GLU A 168 -6.92 28.00 -23.59
C GLU A 168 -6.21 26.81 -24.27
N GLU A 169 -5.25 26.15 -23.61
CA GLU A 169 -4.46 25.06 -24.24
C GLU A 169 -5.11 23.66 -24.09
N GLY A 170 -6.09 23.51 -23.19
CA GLY A 170 -6.70 22.20 -22.91
C GLY A 170 -7.76 21.77 -23.94
N CYS A 171 -8.45 22.72 -24.56
CA CYS A 171 -9.54 22.43 -25.50
C CYS A 171 -9.05 22.07 -26.92
N ASP A 172 -7.81 22.43 -27.29
CA ASP A 172 -7.20 22.03 -28.56
C ASP A 172 -6.79 20.55 -28.55
N LEU A 173 -6.38 20.02 -27.40
CA LEU A 173 -5.92 18.63 -27.26
C LEU A 173 -7.07 17.62 -27.17
N TYR A 174 -8.23 18.03 -26.65
CA TYR A 174 -9.39 17.15 -26.47
C TYR A 174 -10.71 17.88 -26.72
N PRO A 175 -11.10 18.11 -27.99
CA PRO A 175 -12.30 18.87 -28.36
C PRO A 175 -13.63 18.16 -28.00
N ASN A 176 -13.58 16.96 -27.43
CA ASN A 176 -14.77 16.24 -26.94
C ASN A 176 -15.00 16.43 -25.43
N LEU A 177 -14.10 17.15 -24.75
CA LEU A 177 -14.16 17.41 -23.30
C LEU A 177 -14.39 18.90 -22.98
N CYS A 178 -14.52 19.70 -24.04
CA CYS A 178 -15.13 21.02 -24.08
C CYS A 178 -16.39 20.88 -24.96
#